data_AF-A0A8T4YIR4-F1
#
_entry.id   AF-A0A8T4YIR4-F1
#
_cell.length_a   1.000
_cell.length_b   1.000
_cell.length_c   1.000
_cell.angle_alpha   90.00
_cell.angle_beta   90.00
_cell.angle_gamma   90.00
#
_symmetry.space_group_name_H-M   'P 1'
#
loop_
_entity.id
_entity.type
_entity.pdbx_description
1 polymer ?
#
loop_
_entity_poly.entity_id
_entity_poly.type
_entity_poly.pdbx_seq_one_letter_code
_entity_poly.pdbx_strand_id
1 'polypeptide(L)' 'VGSLRMVEVLGYSPIFCFGTHVKSTGEIGSLSSLRLESGRKNRKIVYFSLVPATLKKSTD' A
#
# COMPACT_ATOMS: atom_id res chain seq x y z
N VAL A 1 26.04 14.21 6.39
CA VAL A 1 25.17 14.31 5.20
C VAL A 1 24.32 13.04 5.12
N GLY A 2 23.00 13.14 4.90
CA GLY A 2 22.10 11.99 4.89
C GLY A 2 21.93 11.35 3.50
N SER A 3 21.71 10.04 3.43
CA SER A 3 21.42 9.32 2.19
C SER A 3 19.94 9.41 1.82
N LEU A 4 19.63 9.58 0.52
CA LEU A 4 18.27 9.44 0.01
C LEU A 4 17.81 7.97 0.06
N ARG A 5 16.53 7.73 0.35
CA ARG A 5 15.92 6.40 0.34
C ARG A 5 14.86 6.31 -0.75
N MET A 6 14.91 5.24 -1.52
CA MET A 6 14.00 4.95 -2.63
C MET A 6 13.41 3.57 -2.41
N VAL A 7 12.11 3.43 -2.68
CA VAL A 7 11.37 2.18 -2.63
C VAL A 7 10.93 1.86 -4.05
N GLU A 8 11.23 0.64 -4.49
CA GLU A 8 10.79 0.12 -5.77
C GLU A 8 9.67 -0.90 -5.53
N VAL A 9 8.55 -0.70 -6.21
CA VAL A 9 7.52 -1.74 -6.36
C VAL A 9 7.68 -2.28 -7.78
N LEU A 10 8.19 -3.50 -7.90
CA LEU A 10 8.48 -4.14 -9.18
C LEU A 10 7.25 -4.08 -10.11
N GLY A 11 7.46 -3.65 -11.35
CA GLY A 11 6.38 -3.49 -12.34
C GLY A 11 5.60 -2.17 -12.25
N TYR A 12 5.92 -1.29 -11.30
CA TYR A 12 5.35 0.06 -11.20
C TYR A 12 6.45 1.11 -11.39
N SER A 13 6.78 1.89 -10.37
CA SER A 13 7.75 2.98 -10.46
C SER A 13 8.54 3.13 -9.16
N PRO A 14 9.83 3.50 -9.20
CA PRO A 14 10.58 3.89 -8.02
C PRO A 14 10.03 5.18 -7.40
N ILE A 15 9.92 5.21 -6.07
CA ILE A 15 9.40 6.36 -5.32
C ILE A 15 10.34 6.68 -4.16
N PHE A 16 10.68 7.95 -3.96
CA PHE A 16 11.41 8.37 -2.77
C PHE A 16 10.52 8.23 -1.54
N CYS A 17 10.92 7.38 -0.60
CA CYS A 17 10.21 7.19 0.65
C CYS A 17 11.18 6.77 1.76
N PHE A 18 10.98 7.36 2.95
CA PHE A 18 11.83 7.13 4.13
C PHE A 18 11.11 6.30 5.21
N GLY A 19 9.93 5.78 4.92
CA GLY A 19 9.18 4.91 5.80
C GLY A 19 9.77 3.50 5.93
N THR A 20 9.09 2.67 6.72
CA THR A 20 9.33 1.23 6.79
C THR A 20 8.31 0.53 5.91
N HIS A 21 8.78 -0.34 5.03
CA HIS A 21 7.95 -1.06 4.06
C HIS A 21 8.08 -2.56 4.27
N VAL A 22 7.02 -3.29 3.91
CA VAL A 22 7.08 -4.74 3.73
C VAL A 22 8.07 -5.10 2.62
N LYS A 23 8.60 -6.33 2.64
CA LYS A 23 9.59 -6.76 1.63
C LYS A 23 8.93 -7.09 0.29
N SER A 24 7.69 -7.57 0.31
CA SER A 24 6.94 -7.96 -0.87
C SER A 24 5.49 -7.48 -0.83
N THR A 25 4.88 -7.25 -1.99
CA THR A 25 3.46 -6.82 -2.09
C THR A 25 2.49 -7.86 -1.54
N GLY A 26 2.88 -9.15 -1.51
CA GLY A 26 2.08 -10.23 -0.92
C GLY A 26 1.87 -10.08 0.59
N GLU A 27 2.76 -9.39 1.30
CA GLU A 27 2.65 -9.14 2.75
C GLU A 27 1.60 -8.07 3.10
N ILE A 28 1.18 -7.25 2.12
CA ILE A 28 0.18 -6.18 2.31
C ILE A 28 -1.18 -6.78 2.68
N GLY A 29 -1.51 -7.96 2.15
CA GLY A 29 -2.81 -8.60 2.31
C GLY A 29 -3.79 -8.26 1.19
N SER A 30 -5.08 -8.49 1.43
CA SER A 30 -6.14 -8.33 0.41
C SER A 30 -7.06 -7.14 0.74
N LEU A 31 -7.53 -6.44 -0.30
CA LEU A 31 -8.47 -5.33 -0.16
C LEU A 31 -9.81 -5.85 0.41
N SER A 32 -10.27 -5.30 1.53
CA SER A 32 -11.56 -5.65 2.15
C SER A 32 -12.66 -4.64 1.87
N SER A 33 -12.31 -3.38 1.69
CA SER A 33 -13.26 -2.32 1.36
C SER A 33 -12.60 -1.23 0.53
N LEU A 34 -13.41 -0.55 -0.28
CA LEU A 34 -12.99 0.55 -1.12
C LEU A 34 -14.13 1.58 -1.22
N ARG A 35 -13.82 2.85 -0.99
CA ARG A 35 -14.79 3.93 -1.09
C ARG A 35 -14.13 5.18 -1.67
N LEU A 36 -14.82 5.80 -2.62
CA LEU A 36 -14.37 7.02 -3.27
C LEU A 36 -15.20 8.21 -2.77
N GLU A 37 -14.53 9.27 -2.37
CA GLU A 37 -15.16 10.55 -2.05
C GLU A 37 -14.61 11.67 -2.94
N SER A 38 -15.46 12.67 -3.20
CA SER A 38 -15.01 13.92 -3.81
C SER A 38 -14.28 14.76 -2.77
N GLY A 39 -13.03 15.11 -3.05
CA GLY A 39 -12.24 16.05 -2.28
C GLY A 39 -12.37 17.48 -2.82
N ARG A 40 -11.80 18.44 -2.10
CA ARG A 40 -11.71 19.83 -2.57
C ARG A 40 -10.75 19.93 -3.76
N LYS A 41 -10.93 20.96 -4.61
CA LYS A 41 -10.05 21.29 -5.75
C LYS A 41 -9.85 20.12 -6.72
N ASN A 42 -10.95 19.50 -7.17
CA ASN A 42 -10.98 18.38 -8.13
C ASN A 42 -10.19 17.14 -7.69
N ARG A 43 -9.95 16.98 -6.38
CA ARG A 43 -9.31 15.79 -5.84
C ARG A 43 -10.34 14.68 -5.65
N LYS A 44 -9.89 13.44 -5.78
CA LYS A 44 -10.64 12.27 -5.35
C LYS A 44 -9.91 11.66 -4.16
N ILE A 45 -10.64 11.27 -3.12
CA ILE A 45 -10.09 10.62 -1.94
C ILE A 45 -10.52 9.16 -1.99
N VAL A 46 -9.55 8.25 -1.94
CA VAL A 46 -9.77 6.80 -1.92
C VAL A 46 -9.55 6.32 -0.49
N TYR A 47 -10.60 5.85 0.15
CA TYR A 47 -10.53 5.14 1.42
C TYR A 47 -10.53 3.65 1.14
N PHE A 48 -9.64 2.92 1.81
CA PHE A 48 -9.56 1.47 1.68
C PHE A 48 -9.15 0.81 3.00
N SER A 49 -9.55 -0.45 3.15
CA SER A 49 -9.12 -1.33 4.25
C SER A 49 -8.49 -2.60 3.70
N LEU A 50 -7.59 -3.19 4.47
CA LEU A 50 -6.89 -4.43 4.13
C LEU A 50 -7.21 -5.52 5.14
N VAL A 51 -7.38 -6.76 4.67
CA VAL A 51 -7.26 -7.96 5.50
C VAL A 51 -5.79 -8.36 5.52
N PRO A 52 -5.15 -8.48 6.70
CA PRO A 52 -3.77 -8.91 6.82
C PRO A 52 -3.48 -10.24 6.12
N ALA A 53 -2.33 -10.34 5.45
CA ALA A 53 -1.89 -11.57 4.80
C ALA A 53 -1.76 -12.77 5.77
N THR A 54 -1.52 -12.50 7.05
CA THR A 54 -1.36 -13.50 8.12
C THR A 54 -2.65 -14.26 8.46
N LEU A 55 -3.82 -13.74 8.09
CA LEU A 55 -5.12 -14.37 8.38
C LEU A 55 -5.55 -15.38 7.30
N LYS A 56 -4.73 -15.63 6.25
CA LYS A 56 -5.04 -16.59 5.17
C LYS A 56 -4.67 -18.05 5.47
N LYS A 57 -4.14 -18.38 6.66
CA LYS A 57 -3.79 -19.76 7.03
C LYS A 57 -4.85 -20.42 7.93
N SER A 58 -5.98 -20.82 7.36
CA SER A 58 -6.78 -21.96 7.87
C SER A 58 -7.89 -22.31 6.88
N THR A 59 -7.59 -23.15 5.91
CA THR A 59 -8.58 -24.05 5.29
C THR A 59 -7.78 -25.13 4.57
N ASP A 60 -7.66 -26.27 5.25
CA ASP A 60 -7.35 -27.56 4.65
C ASP A 60 -8.50 -28.00 3.72
#